data_AF-A0A7J3I998-F1
#
_entry.id   AF-A0A7J3I998-F1
#
_cell.length_a   1.000
_cell.length_b   1.000
_cell.length_c   1.000
_cell.angle_alpha   90.00
_cell.angle_beta   90.00
_cell.angle_gamma   90.00
#
_symmetry.space_group_name_H-M   'P 1'
#
loop_
_entity.id
_entity.type
_entity.pdbx_description
1 polymer ?
#
loop_
_entity_poly.entity_id
_entity_poly.type
_entity_poly.pdbx_seq_one_letter_code
_entity_poly.pdbx_strand_id
1 'polypeptide(L)'
;MTTPVPKMSSKTFSLTKALVVILSSLAIPIHLGKIDFPLAPFLKFDLCGIPLAIAGFVNLPLSISLGLPIFYVGILLMGATNPLSPLMKVLAEASTYIPMVYTYRYLRRVYPHIS
;
A
#
# COMPACT_ATOMS: atom_id res chain seq x y z
N MET A 1 -20.85 38.25 31.85
CA MET A 1 -21.51 37.01 31.40
C MET A 1 -20.87 36.63 30.06
N THR A 2 -19.78 35.87 30.09
CA THR A 2 -18.99 35.51 28.89
C THR A 2 -19.43 34.13 28.44
N THR A 3 -20.04 34.04 27.25
CA THR A 3 -20.42 32.75 26.67
C THR A 3 -19.17 31.97 26.25
N PRO A 4 -19.12 30.65 26.47
CA PRO A 4 -17.99 29.84 26.03
C PRO A 4 -18.00 29.73 24.49
N VAL A 5 -16.87 30.06 23.86
CA VAL A 5 -16.67 29.91 22.42
C VAL A 5 -16.61 28.41 22.06
N PRO A 6 -17.39 27.94 21.07
CA PRO A 6 -17.38 26.54 20.68
C PRO A 6 -16.02 26.17 20.05
N LYS A 7 -15.35 25.16 20.63
CA LYS A 7 -14.16 24.52 20.05
C LYS A 7 -14.58 23.81 18.75
N MET A 8 -14.35 24.44 17.60
CA MET A 8 -14.46 23.77 16.31
C MET A 8 -13.40 22.66 16.24
N SER A 9 -13.86 21.42 16.37
CA SER A 9 -13.07 20.21 16.16
C SER A 9 -12.71 20.10 14.69
N SER A 10 -11.53 20.61 14.34
CA SER A 10 -10.90 20.38 13.05
C SER A 10 -10.68 18.87 12.90
N LYS A 11 -11.57 18.19 12.17
CA LYS A 11 -11.32 16.84 11.66
C LYS A 11 -10.17 16.94 10.66
N THR A 12 -8.95 17.00 11.16
CA THR A 12 -7.75 17.00 10.34
C THR A 12 -7.65 15.61 9.74
N PHE A 13 -8.05 15.49 8.47
CA PHE A 13 -7.77 14.32 7.67
C PHE A 13 -6.25 14.20 7.60
N SER A 14 -5.69 13.25 8.34
CA SER A 14 -4.24 13.09 8.47
C SER A 14 -3.65 12.88 7.07
N LEU A 15 -2.75 13.77 6.64
CA LEU A 15 -2.06 13.73 5.34
C LEU A 15 -1.50 12.34 5.02
N THR A 16 -1.10 11.61 6.05
CA THR A 16 -0.62 10.22 5.98
C THR A 16 -1.66 9.26 5.42
N LYS A 17 -2.94 9.42 5.76
CA LYS A 17 -4.04 8.59 5.22
C LYS A 17 -4.28 8.90 3.76
N ALA A 18 -4.28 10.19 3.38
CA ALA A 18 -4.42 10.60 1.99
C ALA A 18 -3.28 10.04 1.13
N LEU A 19 -2.04 10.11 1.62
CA LEU A 19 -0.87 9.53 0.94
C LEU A 19 -1.01 8.03 0.72
N VAL A 20 -1.37 7.25 1.75
CA VAL A 20 -1.54 5.79 1.61
C VAL A 20 -2.59 5.45 0.55
N VAL A 21 -3.72 6.19 0.52
CA VAL A 21 -4.77 5.99 -0.49
C VAL A 21 -4.28 6.37 -1.89
N ILE A 22 -3.61 7.51 -2.04
CA ILE A 22 -3.10 7.97 -3.34
C ILE A 22 -2.06 6.98 -3.88
N LEU A 23 -1.10 6.55 -3.06
CA LEU A 23 -0.08 5.57 -3.47
C LEU A 23 -0.70 4.20 -3.82
N SER A 24 -1.71 3.76 -3.07
CA SER A 24 -2.41 2.51 -3.37
C SER A 24 -3.21 2.62 -4.67
N SER A 25 -3.86 3.75 -4.92
CA SER A 25 -4.54 4.03 -6.18
C SER A 25 -3.57 4.17 -7.35
N LEU A 26 -2.34 4.65 -7.13
CA LEU A 26 -1.29 4.76 -8.16
C LEU A 26 -0.73 3.39 -8.57
N ALA A 27 -0.81 2.38 -7.71
CA ALA A 27 -0.43 1.02 -8.04
C ALA A 27 -1.37 0.36 -9.08
N ILE A 28 -2.61 0.84 -9.19
CA ILE A 28 -3.63 0.35 -10.13
C ILE A 28 -3.27 0.65 -11.59
N PRO A 29 -2.98 1.90 -12.01
CA PRO A 29 -2.58 2.18 -13.39
C PRO A 29 -1.24 1.54 -13.76
N ILE A 30 -0.32 1.38 -12.80
CA ILE A 30 0.95 0.66 -13.01
C ILE A 30 0.68 -0.83 -13.31
N HIS A 31 -0.43 -1.38 -12.82
CA HIS A 31 -0.85 -2.74 -13.12
C HIS A 31 -1.31 -2.94 -14.56
N LEU A 32 -1.46 -1.88 -15.38
CA LEU A 32 -1.68 -2.05 -16.82
C LEU A 32 -0.39 -2.41 -17.57
N GLY A 33 0.78 -2.08 -17.02
CA GLY A 33 2.08 -2.37 -17.61
C GLY A 33 2.55 -3.82 -17.41
N LYS A 34 1.63 -4.78 -17.54
CA LYS A 34 1.91 -6.21 -17.28
C LYS A 34 2.88 -6.74 -18.30
N ILE A 35 4.08 -7.09 -17.85
CA ILE A 35 5.04 -7.82 -18.66
C ILE A 35 4.86 -9.31 -18.35
N ASP A 36 4.50 -10.08 -19.38
CA ASP A 36 4.37 -11.53 -19.25
C ASP A 36 5.74 -12.16 -19.03
N PHE A 37 5.88 -12.99 -17.99
CA PHE A 37 7.10 -13.76 -17.81
C PHE A 37 7.18 -14.87 -18.86
N PRO A 38 8.29 -15.00 -19.61
CA PRO A 38 8.42 -15.96 -20.71
C PRO A 38 8.34 -17.43 -20.25
N LEU A 39 8.61 -17.72 -18.98
CA LEU A 39 8.60 -19.07 -18.40
C LEU A 39 7.28 -19.44 -17.71
N ALA A 40 6.43 -18.46 -17.39
CA ALA A 40 5.17 -18.68 -16.68
C ALA A 40 4.18 -17.55 -17.02
N PRO A 41 3.31 -17.72 -18.05
CA PRO A 41 2.40 -16.67 -18.53
C PRO A 41 1.31 -16.29 -17.51
N PHE A 42 1.16 -17.07 -16.43
CA PHE A 42 0.31 -16.76 -15.30
C PHE A 42 0.95 -15.75 -14.33
N LEU A 43 2.27 -15.57 -14.39
CA LEU A 43 3.03 -14.67 -13.53
C LEU A 43 3.30 -13.37 -14.27
N LYS A 44 2.36 -12.43 -14.16
CA LYS A 44 2.52 -11.10 -14.74
C LYS A 44 3.34 -10.24 -13.79
N PHE A 45 4.52 -9.80 -14.25
CA PHE A 45 5.37 -8.93 -13.47
C PHE A 45 4.92 -7.49 -13.65
N ASP A 46 4.75 -6.78 -12.53
CA ASP A 46 4.38 -5.38 -12.52
C ASP A 46 5.15 -4.64 -11.44
N LEU A 47 5.41 -3.35 -11.69
CA LEU A 47 6.06 -2.44 -10.74
C LEU A 47 5.09 -1.91 -9.66
N CYS A 48 3.89 -2.48 -9.55
CA CYS A 48 2.84 -2.08 -8.58
C CYS A 48 3.29 -2.19 -7.13
N GLY A 49 4.22 -3.09 -6.82
CA GLY A 49 4.76 -3.28 -5.49
C GLY A 49 5.52 -2.06 -4.96
N ILE A 50 6.06 -1.20 -5.83
CA ILE A 50 6.85 -0.02 -5.43
C ILE A 50 5.97 1.00 -4.70
N PRO A 51 4.84 1.49 -5.24
CA PRO A 51 3.94 2.38 -4.51
C PRO A 51 3.42 1.76 -3.21
N LEU A 52 3.11 0.46 -3.21
CA LEU A 52 2.60 -0.25 -2.04
C LEU A 52 3.65 -0.35 -0.92
N ALA A 53 4.90 -0.64 -1.29
CA ALA A 53 6.03 -0.68 -0.37
C ALA A 53 6.30 0.70 0.23
N ILE A 54 6.29 1.78 -0.58
CA ILE A 54 6.43 3.15 -0.10
C ILE A 54 5.29 3.51 0.87
N ALA A 55 4.04 3.14 0.56
CA ALA A 55 2.92 3.31 1.47
C ALA A 55 3.12 2.57 2.80
N GLY A 56 3.70 1.35 2.75
CA GLY A 56 4.10 0.58 3.92
C GLY A 56 5.18 1.26 4.77
N PHE A 57 6.20 1.87 4.15
CA PHE A 57 7.23 2.62 4.86
C PHE A 57 6.67 3.85 5.59
N VAL A 58 5.73 4.56 4.94
CA VAL A 58 5.04 5.71 5.56
C VAL A 58 4.21 5.26 6.76
N ASN A 59 3.31 4.28 6.56
CA ASN A 59 2.47 3.81 7.65
C ASN A 59 1.99 2.36 7.46
N LEU A 60 2.78 1.42 7.97
CA LEU A 60 2.55 -0.03 7.88
C LEU A 60 1.12 -0.50 8.26
N PRO A 61 0.54 -0.16 9.42
CA PRO A 61 -0.81 -0.62 9.77
C PRO A 61 -1.89 -0.06 8.83
N LEU A 62 -1.76 1.19 8.36
CA LEU A 62 -2.70 1.78 7.40
C LEU A 62 -2.55 1.17 6.00
N SER A 63 -1.33 0.88 5.58
CA SER A 63 -1.08 0.19 4.31
C SER A 63 -1.68 -1.22 4.31
N ILE A 64 -1.59 -1.94 5.43
CA ILE A 64 -2.19 -3.26 5.57
C ILE A 64 -3.72 -3.18 5.60
N SER A 65 -4.31 -2.28 6.40
CA SER A 65 -5.76 -2.25 6.60
C SER A 65 -6.54 -1.57 5.47
N LEU A 66 -5.94 -0.62 4.75
CA LEU A 66 -6.60 0.14 3.68
C LEU A 66 -5.93 -0.07 2.33
N GLY A 67 -4.59 -0.06 2.27
CA GLY A 67 -3.86 -0.19 1.00
C GLY A 67 -4.06 -1.54 0.30
N LEU A 68 -3.87 -2.66 1.02
CA LEU A 68 -4.06 -4.00 0.47
C LEU A 68 -5.50 -4.25 -0.03
N PRO A 69 -6.57 -3.92 0.72
CA PRO A 69 -7.94 -4.06 0.22
C PRO A 69 -8.25 -3.16 -0.97
N ILE A 70 -7.81 -1.89 -0.96
CA ILE A 70 -8.02 -0.96 -2.08
C ILE A 70 -7.35 -1.49 -3.35
N PHE A 71 -6.12 -2.00 -3.22
CA PHE A 71 -5.40 -2.61 -4.33
C PHE A 71 -6.07 -3.90 -4.84
N TYR A 72 -6.51 -4.78 -3.93
CA TYR A 72 -7.26 -6.00 -4.28
C TYR A 72 -8.53 -5.67 -5.08
N VAL A 73 -9.34 -4.73 -4.58
CA VAL A 73 -10.58 -4.29 -5.23
C VAL A 73 -10.28 -3.62 -6.57
N GLY A 74 -9.24 -2.79 -6.64
CA GLY A 74 -8.81 -2.14 -7.87
C GLY A 74 -8.46 -3.13 -8.98
N ILE A 75 -7.71 -4.18 -8.66
CA ILE A 75 -7.36 -5.24 -9.63
C ILE A 75 -8.59 -6.06 -10.01
N LEU A 76 -9.44 -6.38 -9.03
CA LEU A 76 -10.65 -7.17 -9.26
C LEU A 76 -11.61 -6.47 -10.23
N LEU A 77 -11.79 -5.15 -10.09
CA LEU A 77 -12.62 -4.34 -10.97
C LEU A 77 -12.03 -4.15 -12.38
N MET A 78 -10.71 -4.31 -12.56
CA MET A 78 -10.04 -4.18 -13.87
C MET A 78 -10.18 -5.41 -14.78
N GLY A 79 -10.99 -6.40 -14.42
CA GLY A 79 -11.27 -7.55 -15.27
C GLY A 79 -10.48 -8.80 -14.92
N ALA A 80 -10.15 -8.99 -13.64
CA ALA A 80 -9.70 -10.30 -13.18
C ALA A 80 -10.85 -11.31 -13.34
N THR A 81 -10.71 -12.23 -14.29
CA THR A 81 -11.69 -13.30 -14.55
C THR A 81 -11.87 -14.25 -13.36
N ASN A 82 -10.85 -14.34 -12.48
CA ASN A 82 -10.87 -15.14 -11.27
C ASN A 82 -10.37 -14.32 -10.06
N PRO A 83 -11.10 -14.29 -8.93
CA PRO A 83 -10.71 -13.56 -7.73
C PRO A 83 -9.43 -14.10 -7.05
N LEU A 84 -9.02 -15.32 -7.41
CA LEU A 84 -7.80 -15.94 -6.89
C LEU A 84 -6.52 -15.26 -7.38
N SER A 85 -6.50 -14.76 -8.63
CA SER A 85 -5.31 -14.13 -9.21
C SER A 85 -4.93 -12.81 -8.50
N PRO A 86 -5.88 -11.88 -8.25
CA PRO A 86 -5.62 -10.70 -7.41
C PRO A 86 -5.18 -11.06 -6.00
N LEU A 87 -5.78 -12.10 -5.39
CA LEU A 87 -5.46 -12.53 -4.03
C LEU A 87 -4.02 -13.02 -3.93
N MET A 88 -3.59 -13.87 -4.86
CA MET A 88 -2.22 -14.37 -4.92
C MET A 88 -1.20 -13.22 -5.05
N LYS A 89 -1.52 -12.21 -5.85
CA LYS A 89 -0.67 -11.02 -6.00
C LYS A 89 -0.60 -10.20 -4.71
N VAL A 90 -1.74 -9.92 -4.09
CA VAL A 90 -1.82 -9.19 -2.82
C VAL A 90 -1.04 -9.92 -1.73
N LEU A 91 -1.12 -11.25 -1.66
CA LEU A 91 -0.34 -12.05 -0.73
C LEU A 91 1.17 -11.99 -1.01
N ALA A 92 1.59 -12.08 -2.28
CA ALA A 92 2.99 -11.99 -2.66
C ALA A 92 3.59 -10.61 -2.34
N GLU A 93 2.84 -9.54 -2.59
CA GLU A 93 3.26 -8.18 -2.24
C GLU A 93 3.31 -8.01 -0.72
N ALA A 94 2.25 -8.45 0.00
CA ALA A 94 2.20 -8.38 1.46
C ALA A 94 3.34 -9.16 2.12
N SER A 95 3.63 -10.38 1.65
CA SER A 95 4.72 -11.21 2.18
C SER A 95 6.10 -10.62 1.88
N THR A 96 6.22 -9.74 0.89
CA THR A 96 7.49 -9.07 0.55
C THR A 96 7.66 -7.78 1.32
N TYR A 97 6.67 -6.88 1.30
CA TYR A 97 6.85 -5.55 1.89
C TYR A 97 6.72 -5.56 3.42
N ILE A 98 5.91 -6.43 4.03
CA ILE A 98 5.74 -6.49 5.49
C ILE A 98 7.08 -6.80 6.19
N PRO A 99 7.80 -7.90 5.86
CA PRO A 99 9.08 -8.17 6.49
C PRO A 99 10.14 -7.13 6.11
N MET A 100 10.10 -6.56 4.90
CA MET A 100 11.04 -5.51 4.49
C MET A 100 10.91 -4.26 5.38
N VAL A 101 9.69 -3.75 5.58
CA VAL A 101 9.44 -2.58 6.42
C VAL A 101 9.71 -2.90 7.89
N TYR A 102 9.39 -4.11 8.36
CA TYR A 102 9.71 -4.54 9.72
C TYR A 102 11.21 -4.57 9.97
N THR A 103 11.97 -5.17 9.05
CA THR A 103 13.44 -5.27 9.11
C THR A 103 14.07 -3.87 9.04
N TYR A 104 13.57 -2.98 8.19
CA TYR A 104 14.03 -1.58 8.14
C TYR A 104 13.79 -0.83 9.45
N ARG A 105 12.60 -0.98 10.05
CA ARG A 105 12.30 -0.38 11.36
C ARG A 105 13.17 -0.94 12.47
N TYR A 106 13.47 -2.24 12.42
CA TYR A 106 14.37 -2.89 13.35
C TYR A 106 15.81 -2.37 13.18
N LEU A 107 16.35 -2.37 11.95
CA LEU A 107 17.70 -1.85 11.65
C LEU A 107 17.86 -0.39 12.07
N ARG A 108 16.86 0.46 11.79
CA ARG A 108 16.89 1.88 12.20
C ARG A 108 16.93 2.06 13.71
N ARG A 109 16.30 1.17 14.48
CA ARG A 109 16.38 1.20 15.96
C ARG A 109 17.74 0.74 16.47
N VAL A 110 18.35 -0.25 15.82
CA VAL A 110 19.62 -0.85 16.26
C VAL A 110 20.82 -0.01 15.82
N TYR A 111 20.77 0.64 14.65
CA TYR A 111 21.86 1.45 14.09
C TYR A 111 21.38 2.87 13.75
N PRO A 112 21.29 3.78 14.74
CA PRO A 112 20.90 5.18 14.50
C PRO A 112 21.99 6.01 13.78
N HIS A 113 23.21 5.49 13.64
CA HIS A 113 24.38 6.21 13.11
C HIS A 113 24.57 6.13 11.58
N ILE A 114 23.66 5.47 10.85
CA ILE A 114 23.78 5.27 9.38
C ILE A 114 22.78 6.16 8.61
N SER A 115 22.06 7.05 9.29
CA SER A 115 21.12 8.00 8.66
C SER A 115 21.61 9.44 8.74
#